data_AF-A0A3E1EPF9-F1
#
_entry.id   AF-A0A3E1EPF9-F1
#
_cell.length_a   1.000
_cell.length_b   1.000
_cell.length_c   1.000
_cell.angle_alpha   90.00
_cell.angle_beta   90.00
_cell.angle_gamma   90.00
#
_symmetry.space_group_name_H-M   'P 1'
#
loop_
_entity.id
_entity.type
_entity.pdbx_description
1 polymer ?
#
loop_
_entity_poly.entity_id
_entity_poly.type
_entity_poly.pdbx_seq_one_letter_code
_entity_poly.pdbx_strand_id
1 'polypeptide(L)' 'MNHRPTLIAAGLLGFTGVALGAFGAHALRETLLERGMTTAWETAARYQLVHAVALFAAAAWQNTSQGT' A
#
# COMPACT_ATOMS: atom_id res chain seq x y z
N MET A 1 -24.40 -3.18 -0.64
CA MET A 1 -23.28 -2.55 -1.40
C MET A 1 -22.20 -3.58 -1.68
N ASN A 2 -21.65 -3.62 -2.90
CA ASN A 2 -20.63 -4.60 -3.31
C ASN A 2 -19.24 -4.16 -2.79
N HIS A 3 -18.67 -4.86 -1.81
CA HIS A 3 -17.34 -4.57 -1.23
C HIS A 3 -16.18 -5.23 -2.01
N ARG A 4 -16.50 -6.07 -3.01
CA ARG A 4 -15.55 -6.70 -3.95
C ARG A 4 -14.55 -5.72 -4.61
N PRO A 5 -14.97 -4.58 -5.19
CA PRO A 5 -14.02 -3.62 -5.76
C PRO A 5 -13.04 -3.06 -4.72
N THR A 6 -13.51 -2.81 -3.49
CA THR A 6 -12.67 -2.31 -2.39
C THR A 6 -11.59 -3.34 -2.00
N LEU A 7 -11.93 -4.63 -1.95
CA LEU A 7 -10.97 -5.70 -1.67
C LEU A 7 -9.92 -5.84 -2.79
N ILE A 8 -10.34 -5.75 -4.06
CA ILE A 8 -9.41 -5.79 -5.20
C ILE A 8 -8.46 -4.59 -5.14
N ALA A 9 -8.97 -3.38 -4.87
CA ALA A 9 -8.16 -2.20 -4.72
C ALA A 9 -7.15 -2.32 -3.55
N ALA A 10 -7.60 -2.83 -2.39
CA ALA A 10 -6.72 -3.09 -1.25
C ALA A 10 -5.58 -4.05 -1.60
N GLY A 11 -5.88 -5.13 -2.32
CA GLY A 11 -4.87 -6.10 -2.77
C GLY A 11 -3.87 -5.51 -3.77
N LEU A 12 -4.35 -4.75 -4.77
CA LEU A 12 -3.47 -4.10 -5.75
C LEU A 12 -2.56 -3.07 -5.10
N LEU A 13 -3.10 -2.20 -4.22
CA LEU A 13 -2.30 -1.22 -3.49
C LEU A 13 -1.29 -1.90 -2.55
N GLY A 14 -1.68 -2.99 -1.89
CA GLY A 14 -0.78 -3.77 -1.04
C GLY A 14 0.38 -4.35 -1.85
N PHE A 15 0.08 -4.96 -3.00
CA PHE A 15 1.08 -5.49 -3.91
C PHE A 15 2.05 -4.40 -4.42
N THR A 16 1.53 -3.26 -4.89
CA THR A 16 2.38 -2.17 -5.38
C THR A 16 3.24 -1.57 -4.27
N GLY A 17 2.69 -1.41 -3.05
CA GLY A 17 3.45 -0.93 -1.90
C GLY A 17 4.64 -1.83 -1.56
N VAL A 18 4.45 -3.15 -1.55
CA VAL A 18 5.54 -4.12 -1.31
C VAL A 18 6.56 -4.10 -2.44
N ALA A 19 6.10 -4.13 -3.70
CA ALA A 19 6.98 -4.14 -4.87
C ALA A 19 7.86 -2.87 -4.92
N LEU A 20 7.27 -1.69 -4.71
CA LEU A 20 7.99 -0.42 -4.69
C LEU A 20 8.95 -0.31 -3.50
N GLY A 21 8.56 -0.83 -2.33
CA GLY A 21 9.45 -0.91 -1.16
C GLY A 21 10.68 -1.78 -1.43
N ALA A 22 10.47 -3.00 -1.94
CA ALA A 22 11.55 -3.92 -2.28
C ALA A 22 12.46 -3.37 -3.38
N PHE A 23 11.88 -2.77 -4.42
CA PHE A 23 12.62 -2.15 -5.51
C PHE A 23 13.47 -0.97 -5.04
N GLY A 24 12.93 -0.11 -4.18
CA GLY A 24 13.67 1.00 -3.57
C GLY A 24 14.86 0.54 -2.73
N ALA A 25 14.67 -0.51 -1.93
CA ALA A 25 15.70 -1.02 -1.03
C ALA A 25 16.85 -1.75 -1.75
N HIS A 26 16.55 -2.42 -2.88
CA HIS A 26 17.54 -3.26 -3.58
C HIS A 26 18.06 -2.58 -4.86
N ALA A 27 17.17 -2.22 -5.79
CA ALA A 27 17.56 -1.78 -7.12
C ALA A 27 17.82 -0.28 -7.22
N LEU A 28 17.10 0.54 -6.44
CA LEU A 28 17.17 2.01 -6.53
C LEU A 28 17.99 2.66 -5.40
N ARG A 29 18.62 1.86 -4.54
CA ARG A 29 19.26 2.34 -3.31
C ARG A 29 20.33 3.40 -3.58
N GLU A 30 21.24 3.14 -4.53
CA GLU A 30 22.33 4.08 -4.86
C GLU A 30 21.79 5.38 -5.43
N THR A 31 20.87 5.32 -6.40
CA THR A 31 20.21 6.49 -6.97
C THR A 31 19.46 7.33 -5.93
N LEU A 32 18.80 6.68 -4.97
CA LEU A 32 18.09 7.37 -3.88
C LEU A 32 19.06 8.04 -2.91
N LEU A 33 20.21 7.41 -2.63
CA LEU A 33 21.27 8.00 -1.79
C LEU A 33 21.91 9.21 -2.46
N GLU A 34 22.28 9.10 -3.74
CA GLU A 34 22.86 10.21 -4.51
C GLU A 34 21.93 11.43 -4.57
N ARG A 35 20.62 11.19 -4.64
CA ARG A 35 19.60 12.25 -4.69
C ARG A 35 19.12 12.70 -3.30
N GLY A 36 19.59 12.08 -2.21
CA GLY A 36 19.12 12.36 -0.86
C GLY A 36 17.62 12.05 -0.65
N MET A 37 17.04 11.15 -1.43
CA MET A 37 15.59 10.87 -1.46
C MET A 37 15.16 9.62 -0.70
N THR A 38 16.09 8.92 -0.04
CA THR A 38 15.81 7.66 0.65
C THR A 38 14.64 7.75 1.64
N THR A 39 14.62 8.78 2.48
CA THR A 39 13.55 9.01 3.48
C THR A 39 12.20 9.30 2.81
N ALA A 40 12.20 10.06 1.72
CA ALA A 40 10.98 10.39 0.99
C ALA A 40 10.39 9.15 0.30
N TRP A 41 11.25 8.32 -0.30
CA TRP A 41 10.84 7.06 -0.92
C TRP A 41 10.25 6.09 0.11
N GLU A 42 10.93 5.90 1.24
CA GLU A 42 10.44 5.06 2.34
C GLU A 42 9.09 5.55 2.87
N THR A 43 8.95 6.86 3.07
CA THR A 43 7.69 7.47 3.49
C THR A 43 6.57 7.21 2.48
N ALA A 44 6.84 7.38 1.18
CA ALA A 44 5.86 7.13 0.13
C ALA A 44 5.43 5.66 0.08
N ALA A 45 6.39 4.72 0.15
CA ALA A 45 6.10 3.29 0.18
C ALA A 45 5.29 2.90 1.42
N ARG A 46 5.64 3.44 2.60
CA ARG A 46 4.90 3.23 3.85
C ARG A 46 3.49 3.79 3.77
N TYR A 47 3.30 4.98 3.21
CA TYR A 47 1.96 5.53 2.98
C TYR A 47 1.13 4.64 2.05
N GLN A 48 1.70 4.12 0.97
CA GLN A 48 1.02 3.17 0.08
C GLN A 48 0.52 1.93 0.83
N LEU A 49 1.38 1.32 1.66
CA LEU A 49 1.02 0.17 2.49
C LEU A 49 -0.06 0.50 3.52
N VAL A 50 0.03 1.66 4.18
CA VAL A 50 -1.00 2.11 5.14
C VAL A 50 -2.36 2.29 4.45
N HIS A 51 -2.41 2.85 3.24
CA HIS A 51 -3.66 2.97 2.48
C HIS A 51 -4.22 1.60 2.08
N ALA A 52 -3.37 0.65 1.70
CA ALA A 52 -3.81 -0.71 1.41
C ALA A 52 -4.48 -1.37 2.63
N VAL A 53 -3.87 -1.23 3.82
CA VAL A 53 -4.43 -1.73 5.08
C VAL A 53 -5.73 -1.01 5.44
N ALA A 54 -5.79 0.32 5.27
CA ALA A 54 -6.99 1.10 5.54
C ALA A 54 -8.17 0.69 4.65
N LEU A 55 -7.92 0.47 3.34
CA LEU A 55 -8.94 -0.03 2.41
C LEU A 55 -9.39 -1.45 2.77
N PHE A 56 -8.47 -2.32 3.15
CA PHE A 56 -8.80 -3.66 3.62
C PHE A 56 -9.69 -3.62 4.87
N ALA A 57 -9.34 -2.80 5.86
CA ALA A 57 -10.14 -2.61 7.08
C ALA A 57 -11.54 -2.03 6.76
N ALA A 58 -11.62 -1.05 5.85
CA ALA A 58 -12.89 -0.49 5.41
C ALA A 58 -13.77 -1.53 4.72
N ALA A 59 -13.18 -2.39 3.88
CA ALA A 59 -13.90 -3.49 3.24
C ALA A 59 -14.39 -4.53 4.27
N ALA A 60 -13.57 -4.85 5.28
CA ALA A 60 -13.95 -5.76 6.36
C ALA A 60 -15.13 -5.20 7.19
N TRP A 61 -15.10 -3.90 7.52
CA TRP A 61 -16.18 -3.23 8.24
C TRP A 61 -17.51 -3.25 7.46
N GLN A 62 -17.45 -3.00 6.15
CA GLN A 62 -18.63 -3.07 5.27
C GLN A 62 -19.19 -4.49 5.14
N ASN A 63 -18.34 -5.51 5.27
CA ASN A 63 -18.78 -6.90 5.26
C ASN A 63 -19.53 -7.25 6.55
N THR A 64 -19.06 -6.77 7.71
CA THR A 64 -19.74 -7.00 9.00
C THR A 64 -21.06 -6.22 9.12
N SER A 65 -21.14 -5.01 8.56
CA SER A 65 -22.35 -4.17 8.65
C SER A 65 -23.51 -4.63 7.75
N GLN A 66 -23.31 -5.61 6.88
CA GLN A 66 -24.39 -6.19 6.05
C GLN A 66 -24.95 -7.50 6.61
N GLY A 67 -24.46 -7.96 7.77
CA GLY A 67 -24.90 -9.18 8.42
C GLY A 67 -25.95 -9.01 9.53
N THR A 68 -26.50 -7.80 9.71
CA THR A 68 -27.57 -7.47 10.68
C THR A 68 -28.82 -7.02 9.96
#